data_AF-A0A8T7JKE6-F1
#
_entry.id   AF-A0A8T7JKE6-F1
#
_cell.length_a   1.000
_cell.length_b   1.000
_cell.length_c   1.000
_cell.angle_alpha   90.00
_cell.angle_beta   90.00
_cell.angle_gamma   90.00
#
_symmetry.space_group_name_H-M   'P 1'
#
loop_
_entity.id
_entity.type
_entity.pdbx_description
1 polymer ?
#
loop_
_entity_poly.entity_id
_entity_poly.type
_entity_poly.pdbx_seq_one_letter_code
_entity_poly.pdbx_strand_id
1 'polypeptide(L)'
;MTIIQRLLLVSCLFSMPSYGQVSSADFLKQYQLPQSSVKTLWLSPEQQAAVKEILSHPYAGIRIRYWQDQGRLGFILNEIGKELPITFGIVLNSKGIESMEVLAFRESRGDEIKALGFRQQFFGAQLTHGGDLNQNIDGISGATYSVRSMKKVAKLALYLQQQIQQP
;
A
#
# COMPACT_ATOMS: atom_id res chain seq x y z
N MET A 1 -3.68 34.50 -54.27
CA MET A 1 -2.87 34.91 -53.10
C MET A 1 -3.76 34.84 -51.87
N THR A 2 -3.83 33.67 -51.22
CA THR A 2 -4.58 33.45 -49.98
C THR A 2 -3.89 32.31 -49.25
N ILE A 3 -3.06 32.63 -48.25
CA ILE A 3 -2.43 31.64 -47.37
C ILE A 3 -3.26 31.63 -46.08
N ILE A 4 -3.94 30.51 -45.84
CA ILE A 4 -4.68 30.22 -44.62
C ILE A 4 -3.66 29.77 -43.56
N GLN A 5 -3.40 30.62 -42.58
CA GLN A 5 -2.55 30.30 -41.43
C GLN A 5 -3.37 29.51 -40.41
N ARG A 6 -3.17 28.18 -40.37
CA ARG A 6 -3.76 27.30 -39.34
C ARG A 6 -3.04 27.53 -38.02
N LEU A 7 -3.74 28.14 -37.07
CA LEU A 7 -3.33 28.24 -35.67
C LEU A 7 -3.43 26.84 -35.02
N LEU A 8 -2.29 26.22 -34.78
CA LEU A 8 -2.18 24.93 -34.11
C LEU A 8 -2.15 25.19 -32.59
N LEU A 9 -3.30 25.04 -31.95
CA LEU A 9 -3.44 25.05 -30.49
C LEU A 9 -2.77 23.78 -29.94
N VAL A 10 -1.51 23.90 -29.53
CA VAL A 10 -0.80 22.88 -28.75
C VAL A 10 -1.38 22.92 -27.34
N SER A 11 -2.37 22.07 -27.09
CA SER A 11 -2.85 21.76 -25.74
C SER A 11 -1.75 21.01 -24.99
N CYS A 12 -0.89 21.75 -24.29
CA CYS A 12 -0.06 21.18 -23.24
C CYS A 12 -0.99 20.58 -22.18
N LEU A 13 -1.12 19.26 -22.18
CA LEU A 13 -1.58 18.50 -21.03
C LEU A 13 -0.54 18.71 -19.92
N PHE A 14 -0.67 19.79 -19.16
CA PHE A 14 0.03 19.95 -17.90
C PHE A 14 -0.47 18.84 -16.99
N SER A 15 0.30 17.76 -16.86
CA SER A 15 0.16 16.83 -15.75
C SER A 15 0.39 17.63 -14.48
N MET A 16 -0.69 18.04 -13.82
CA MET A 16 -0.58 18.64 -12.50
C MET A 16 0.10 17.61 -11.59
N PRO A 17 1.22 17.94 -10.93
CA PRO A 17 1.77 17.06 -9.91
C PRO A 17 0.70 16.88 -8.84
N SER A 18 0.24 15.64 -8.66
CA SER A 18 -0.70 15.30 -7.60
C SER A 18 -0.04 15.64 -6.27
N TYR A 19 -0.57 16.65 -5.59
CA TYR A 19 -0.10 17.07 -4.28
C TYR A 19 -0.24 15.89 -3.31
N GLY A 20 0.89 15.30 -2.89
CA GLY A 20 0.91 14.20 -1.91
C GLY A 20 1.05 12.78 -2.47
N GLN A 21 1.61 12.59 -3.67
CA GLN A 21 2.01 11.28 -4.17
C GLN A 21 3.52 11.02 -3.94
N VAL A 22 3.86 9.97 -3.19
CA VAL A 22 5.22 9.45 -3.03
C VAL A 22 5.44 8.36 -4.07
N SER A 23 6.52 8.44 -4.86
CA SER A 23 6.78 7.41 -5.87
C SER A 23 7.21 6.10 -5.21
N SER A 24 6.92 4.96 -5.86
CA SER A 24 7.42 3.66 -5.40
C SER A 24 8.95 3.63 -5.28
N ALA A 25 9.65 4.34 -6.17
CA ALA A 25 11.10 4.41 -6.15
C ALA A 25 11.62 5.17 -4.93
N ASP A 26 10.98 6.30 -4.59
CA ASP A 26 11.33 7.11 -3.42
C ASP A 26 11.06 6.34 -2.12
N PHE A 27 9.93 5.64 -2.04
CA PHE A 27 9.64 4.75 -0.91
C PHE A 27 10.73 3.68 -0.73
N LEU A 28 11.05 2.94 -1.80
CA LEU A 28 12.06 1.89 -1.74
C LEU A 28 13.44 2.45 -1.36
N LYS A 29 13.81 3.61 -1.89
CA LYS A 29 15.05 4.32 -1.55
C LYS A 29 15.07 4.77 -0.08
N GLN A 30 13.96 5.34 0.41
CA GLN A 30 13.82 5.82 1.78
C GLN A 30 14.02 4.72 2.82
N TYR A 31 13.58 3.49 2.53
CA TYR A 31 13.74 2.34 3.42
C TYR A 31 14.93 1.42 3.07
N GLN A 32 15.77 1.86 2.12
CA GLN A 32 16.93 1.10 1.65
C GLN A 32 16.56 -0.33 1.19
N LEU A 33 15.44 -0.46 0.47
CA LEU A 33 15.01 -1.69 -0.18
C LEU A 33 15.46 -1.65 -1.65
N PRO A 34 16.47 -2.43 -2.08
CA PRO A 34 17.00 -2.34 -3.44
C PRO A 34 15.93 -2.72 -4.47
N GLN A 35 15.73 -1.90 -5.51
CA GLN A 35 14.76 -2.24 -6.56
C GLN A 35 15.07 -3.56 -7.28
N SER A 36 16.35 -3.95 -7.32
CA SER A 36 16.84 -5.20 -7.88
C SER A 36 16.47 -6.43 -7.05
N SER A 37 16.09 -6.29 -5.78
CA SER A 37 15.72 -7.42 -4.91
C SER A 37 14.24 -7.80 -4.99
N VAL A 38 13.55 -7.35 -6.05
CA VAL A 38 12.14 -7.66 -6.24
C VAL A 38 11.92 -9.15 -6.48
N LYS A 39 10.99 -9.72 -5.73
CA LYS A 39 10.52 -11.09 -5.83
C LYS A 39 9.01 -11.10 -6.07
N THR A 40 8.50 -12.26 -6.44
CA THR A 40 7.08 -12.47 -6.71
C THR A 40 6.59 -13.67 -5.92
N LEU A 41 5.53 -13.46 -5.13
CA LEU A 41 4.76 -14.53 -4.52
C LEU A 41 3.57 -14.84 -5.43
N TRP A 42 3.44 -16.09 -5.87
CA TRP A 42 2.26 -16.58 -6.58
C TRP A 42 1.28 -17.14 -5.56
N LEU A 43 0.04 -16.65 -5.58
CA LEU A 43 -0.97 -17.04 -4.61
C LEU A 43 -1.64 -18.34 -5.04
N SER A 44 -1.55 -19.38 -4.20
CA SER A 44 -2.34 -20.60 -4.34
C SER A 44 -3.84 -20.32 -4.14
N PRO A 45 -4.75 -21.23 -4.53
CA PRO A 45 -6.18 -21.07 -4.29
C PRO A 45 -6.53 -20.86 -2.80
N GLU A 46 -5.84 -21.58 -1.90
CA GLU A 46 -5.99 -21.44 -0.46
C GLU A 46 -5.54 -20.05 0.01
N GLN A 47 -4.40 -19.57 -0.49
CA GLN A 47 -3.90 -18.23 -0.17
C GLN A 47 -4.82 -17.14 -0.72
N GLN A 48 -5.40 -17.32 -1.91
CA GLN A 48 -6.39 -16.38 -2.45
C GLN A 48 -7.64 -16.32 -1.60
N ALA A 49 -8.12 -17.46 -1.08
CA ALA A 49 -9.23 -17.50 -0.15
C ALA A 49 -8.92 -16.75 1.15
N ALA A 50 -7.76 -16.99 1.76
CA ALA A 50 -7.34 -16.29 2.97
C ALA A 50 -7.19 -14.76 2.75
N VAL A 51 -6.60 -14.35 1.62
CA VAL A 51 -6.51 -12.93 1.25
C VAL A 51 -7.90 -12.31 1.07
N LYS A 52 -8.84 -13.05 0.46
CA LYS A 52 -10.23 -12.60 0.30
C LYS A 52 -10.91 -12.36 1.66
N GLU A 53 -10.68 -13.23 2.64
CA GLU A 53 -11.22 -13.03 4.00
C GLU A 53 -10.63 -11.77 4.65
N ILE A 54 -9.32 -11.55 4.52
CA ILE A 54 -8.63 -10.36 5.07
C ILE A 54 -9.16 -9.07 4.44
N LEU A 55 -9.30 -9.05 3.11
CA LEU A 55 -9.72 -7.86 2.36
C LEU A 55 -11.25 -7.70 2.28
N SER A 56 -12.01 -8.75 2.59
CA SER A 56 -13.46 -8.83 2.34
C SER A 56 -13.85 -8.67 0.86
N HIS A 57 -12.90 -8.87 -0.06
CA HIS A 57 -13.12 -8.94 -1.51
C HIS A 57 -11.95 -9.69 -2.16
N PRO A 58 -12.11 -10.23 -3.38
CA PRO A 58 -11.01 -10.89 -4.08
C PRO A 58 -9.84 -9.93 -4.33
N TYR A 59 -8.61 -10.44 -4.22
CA TYR A 59 -7.43 -9.69 -4.66
C TYR A 59 -7.40 -9.61 -6.19
N ALA A 60 -6.98 -8.48 -6.74
CA ALA A 60 -7.10 -8.20 -8.18
C ALA A 60 -6.20 -9.07 -9.08
N GLY A 61 -5.27 -9.84 -8.51
CA GLY A 61 -4.34 -10.67 -9.27
C GLY A 61 -3.96 -11.97 -8.57
N ILE A 62 -3.18 -12.79 -9.26
CA ILE A 62 -2.70 -14.09 -8.76
C ILE A 62 -1.27 -14.02 -8.19
N ARG A 63 -0.65 -12.84 -8.21
CA ARG A 63 0.72 -12.64 -7.78
C ARG A 63 0.90 -11.31 -7.06
N ILE A 64 1.79 -11.30 -6.08
CA ILE A 64 2.15 -10.11 -5.32
C ILE A 64 3.66 -9.92 -5.40
N ARG A 65 4.07 -8.72 -5.80
CA ARG A 65 5.49 -8.33 -5.79
C ARG A 65 5.87 -7.86 -4.39
N TYR A 66 7.07 -8.24 -3.98
CA TYR A 66 7.66 -7.81 -2.72
C TYR A 66 9.16 -7.60 -2.89
N TRP A 67 9.76 -6.85 -2.00
CA TRP A 67 11.21 -6.66 -1.93
C TRP A 67 11.73 -7.33 -0.67
N GLN A 68 12.90 -7.93 -0.73
CA GLN A 68 13.50 -8.57 0.42
C GLN A 68 14.96 -8.16 0.52
N ASP A 69 15.36 -7.67 1.69
CA ASP A 69 16.74 -7.33 1.97
C ASP A 69 17.02 -7.41 3.47
N GLN A 70 18.15 -8.03 3.85
CA GLN A 70 18.62 -8.12 5.25
C GLN A 70 17.54 -8.55 6.27
N GLY A 71 16.68 -9.51 5.91
CA GLY A 71 15.60 -10.00 6.78
C GLY A 71 14.38 -9.07 6.87
N ARG A 72 14.35 -7.97 6.11
CA ARG A 72 13.19 -7.10 5.94
C ARG A 72 12.44 -7.45 4.66
N LEU A 73 11.12 -7.22 4.69
CA LEU A 73 10.25 -7.34 3.54
C LEU A 73 9.59 -5.99 3.25
N GLY A 74 9.53 -5.62 1.97
CA GLY A 74 8.81 -4.45 1.49
C GLY A 74 7.64 -4.85 0.61
N PHE A 75 6.49 -4.20 0.80
CA PHE A 75 5.32 -4.36 -0.04
C PHE A 75 4.80 -3.02 -0.52
N ILE A 76 4.23 -3.01 -1.73
CA ILE A 76 3.41 -1.91 -2.23
C ILE A 76 2.05 -2.50 -2.61
N LEU A 77 1.03 -2.16 -1.85
CA LEU A 77 -0.30 -2.76 -1.93
C LEU A 77 -1.36 -1.68 -2.15
N ASN A 78 -2.40 -2.03 -2.89
CA ASN A 78 -3.55 -1.16 -3.11
C ASN A 78 -4.75 -1.71 -2.36
N GLU A 79 -5.55 -0.81 -1.79
CA GLU A 79 -6.84 -1.15 -1.21
C GLU A 79 -7.82 -0.01 -1.47
N ILE A 80 -9.09 -0.33 -1.72
CA ILE A 80 -10.13 0.69 -1.91
C ILE A 80 -10.38 1.39 -0.59
N GLY A 81 -10.38 2.74 -0.61
CA GLY A 81 -10.81 3.57 0.50
C GLY A 81 -12.33 3.55 0.65
N LYS A 82 -12.95 4.71 0.45
CA LYS A 82 -14.41 4.81 0.36
C LYS A 82 -14.89 4.45 -1.05
N GLU A 83 -14.23 5.00 -2.07
CA GLU A 83 -14.61 4.92 -3.48
C GLU A 83 -13.40 4.69 -4.40
N LEU A 84 -12.22 5.15 -4.02
CA LEU A 84 -11.01 5.18 -4.85
C LEU A 84 -9.85 4.41 -4.21
N PRO A 85 -8.93 3.83 -5.01
CA PRO A 85 -7.80 3.08 -4.51
C PRO A 85 -6.76 3.98 -3.81
N ILE A 86 -6.33 3.53 -2.64
CA ILE A 86 -5.20 4.08 -1.89
C ILE A 86 -4.01 3.11 -2.07
N THR A 87 -2.84 3.66 -2.35
CA THR A 87 -1.60 2.89 -2.48
C THR A 87 -0.78 3.02 -1.20
N PHE A 88 -0.40 1.90 -0.60
CA PHE A 88 0.35 1.83 0.64
C PHE A 88 1.71 1.19 0.43
N GLY A 89 2.73 1.74 1.07
CA GLY A 89 4.04 1.13 1.23
C GLY A 89 4.16 0.54 2.63
N ILE A 90 4.65 -0.70 2.76
CA ILE A 90 4.76 -1.40 4.04
C ILE A 90 6.14 -2.01 4.12
N VAL A 91 6.81 -1.83 5.27
CA VAL A 91 8.08 -2.47 5.60
C VAL A 91 7.87 -3.34 6.82
N LEU A 92 8.27 -4.60 6.73
CA LEU A 92 8.19 -5.58 7.80
C LEU A 92 9.59 -6.09 8.15
N ASN A 93 9.77 -6.49 9.39
CA ASN A 93 10.94 -7.22 9.86
C ASN A 93 10.50 -8.38 10.79
N SER A 94 11.44 -9.02 11.48
CA SER A 94 11.15 -10.14 12.37
C SER A 94 10.30 -9.77 13.60
N LYS A 95 10.17 -8.49 13.91
CA LYS A 95 9.36 -7.98 15.03
C LYS A 95 7.95 -7.53 14.58
N GLY A 96 7.62 -7.64 13.30
CA GLY A 96 6.32 -7.22 12.74
C GLY A 96 6.46 -6.03 11.80
N ILE A 97 5.47 -5.13 11.82
CA ILE A 97 5.49 -3.93 10.98
C ILE A 97 6.57 -2.95 11.47
N GLU A 98 7.53 -2.65 10.61
CA GLU A 98 8.55 -1.62 10.82
C GLU A 98 8.02 -0.25 10.43
N SER A 99 7.28 -0.16 9.32
CA SER A 99 6.70 1.10 8.86
C SER A 99 5.55 0.90 7.89
N MET A 100 4.66 1.90 7.83
CA MET A 100 3.63 2.02 6.81
C MET A 100 3.59 3.45 6.29
N GLU A 101 3.43 3.61 4.98
CA GLU A 101 3.35 4.88 4.28
C GLU A 101 2.17 4.90 3.30
N VAL A 102 1.58 6.06 3.09
CA VAL A 102 0.56 6.28 2.05
C VAL A 102 1.26 6.88 0.84
N LEU A 103 1.40 6.10 -0.22
CA LEU A 103 2.14 6.48 -1.43
C LEU A 103 1.27 7.25 -2.42
N ALA A 104 -0.02 6.92 -2.51
CA ALA A 104 -0.95 7.65 -3.35
C ALA A 104 -2.33 7.63 -2.71
N PHE A 105 -2.93 8.81 -2.57
CA PHE A 105 -4.24 9.00 -1.99
C PHE A 105 -5.11 9.78 -2.97
N ARG A 106 -6.27 9.21 -3.32
CA ARG A 106 -7.12 9.72 -4.42
C ARG A 106 -8.52 10.12 -3.95
N GLU A 107 -8.81 9.98 -2.68
CA GLU A 107 -10.12 10.34 -2.10
C GLU A 107 -10.19 11.83 -1.77
N SER A 108 -11.41 12.34 -1.62
CA SER A 108 -11.66 13.74 -1.26
C SER A 108 -11.32 14.09 0.20
N ARG A 109 -11.36 13.09 1.09
CA ARG A 109 -11.13 13.24 2.53
C ARG A 109 -10.60 11.95 3.14
N GLY A 110 -10.07 12.06 4.35
CA GLY A 110 -9.55 10.90 5.08
C GLY A 110 -8.05 10.69 4.86
N ASP A 111 -7.33 11.73 4.41
CA ASP A 111 -5.89 11.66 4.17
C ASP A 111 -5.05 11.94 5.42
N GLU A 112 -5.71 12.19 6.54
CA GLU A 112 -5.13 12.27 7.88
C GLU A 112 -4.37 10.99 8.27
N ILE A 113 -4.69 9.86 7.62
CA ILE A 113 -3.91 8.60 7.76
C ILE A 113 -2.45 8.74 7.29
N LYS A 114 -2.09 9.80 6.55
CA LYS A 114 -0.70 10.14 6.18
C LYS A 114 0.11 10.65 7.39
N ALA A 115 -0.55 11.17 8.42
CA ALA A 115 0.13 11.80 9.55
C ALA A 115 1.01 10.78 10.30
N LEU A 116 2.26 11.15 10.58
CA LEU A 116 3.21 10.27 11.26
C LEU A 116 2.67 9.73 12.58
N GLY A 117 2.03 10.58 13.39
CA GLY A 117 1.45 10.19 14.68
C GLY A 117 0.38 9.10 14.56
N PHE A 118 -0.41 9.11 13.48
CA PHE A 118 -1.36 8.02 13.22
C PHE A 118 -0.63 6.74 12.80
N ARG A 119 0.29 6.83 11.84
CA ARG A 119 0.98 5.66 11.25
C ARG A 119 1.87 4.92 12.26
N GLN A 120 2.40 5.63 13.26
CA GLN A 120 3.20 5.04 14.34
C GLN A 120 2.44 4.00 15.16
N GLN A 121 1.10 4.05 15.19
CA GLN A 121 0.29 3.01 15.85
C GLN A 121 0.48 1.62 15.24
N PHE A 122 0.98 1.52 14.02
CA PHE A 122 1.25 0.23 13.37
C PHE A 122 2.64 -0.34 13.71
N PHE A 123 3.55 0.45 14.30
CA PHE A 123 4.90 -0.03 14.61
C PHE A 123 4.84 -1.24 15.55
N GLY A 124 5.55 -2.31 15.21
CA GLY A 124 5.58 -3.56 15.97
C GLY A 124 4.29 -4.40 15.88
N ALA A 125 3.30 -3.99 15.08
CA ALA A 125 2.08 -4.79 14.93
C ALA A 125 2.40 -6.17 14.35
N GLN A 126 1.72 -7.19 14.86
CA GLN A 126 1.79 -8.58 14.41
C GLN A 126 0.38 -9.16 14.29
N LEU A 127 0.26 -10.29 13.59
CA LEU A 127 -0.98 -11.06 13.58
C LEU A 127 -1.09 -11.92 14.84
N THR A 128 -2.24 -11.86 15.47
CA THR A 128 -2.69 -12.83 16.49
C THR A 128 -3.04 -14.17 15.83
N HIS A 129 -3.25 -15.21 16.65
CA HIS A 129 -3.77 -16.49 16.16
C HIS A 129 -5.12 -16.39 15.44
N GLY A 130 -5.94 -15.39 15.78
CA GLY A 130 -7.22 -15.12 15.13
C GLY A 130 -7.11 -14.35 13.80
N GLY A 131 -5.89 -14.00 13.36
CA GLY A 131 -5.68 -13.26 12.12
C GLY A 131 -5.96 -11.75 12.23
N ASP A 132 -6.17 -11.22 13.44
CA ASP A 132 -6.25 -9.78 13.70
C ASP A 132 -4.93 -9.20 14.20
N LEU A 133 -4.81 -7.86 14.19
CA LEU A 133 -3.64 -7.18 14.74
C LEU A 133 -3.61 -7.34 16.26
N ASN A 134 -2.42 -7.60 16.81
CA ASN A 134 -2.18 -7.74 18.25
C ASN A 134 -2.29 -6.42 19.04
N GLN A 135 -2.45 -5.29 18.35
CA GLN A 135 -2.63 -3.97 18.96
C GLN A 135 -3.81 -3.24 18.35
N ASN A 136 -4.46 -2.42 19.17
CA ASN A 136 -5.53 -1.56 18.69
C ASN A 136 -4.95 -0.41 17.87
N ILE A 137 -5.66 -0.06 16.80
CA ILE A 137 -5.39 1.12 15.98
C ILE A 137 -6.61 2.00 16.11
N ASP A 138 -6.41 3.16 16.73
CA ASP A 138 -7.43 4.17 16.95
C ASP A 138 -7.97 4.68 15.62
N GLY A 139 -9.24 5.09 15.62
CA GLY A 139 -9.86 5.70 14.46
C GLY A 139 -9.42 7.16 14.26
N ILE A 140 -9.70 7.69 13.07
CA ILE A 140 -9.69 9.13 12.82
C ILE A 140 -11.12 9.52 12.42
N SER A 141 -11.67 10.51 13.11
CA SER A 141 -12.99 11.07 12.79
C SER A 141 -13.04 11.53 11.33
N GLY A 142 -14.04 11.06 10.59
CA GLY A 142 -14.19 11.39 9.16
C GLY A 142 -13.33 10.57 8.18
N ALA A 143 -12.42 9.71 8.68
CA ALA A 143 -11.55 8.87 7.85
C ALA A 143 -11.75 7.36 8.07
N THR A 144 -12.93 6.93 8.54
CA THR A 144 -13.22 5.53 8.90
C THR A 144 -12.87 4.53 7.80
N TYR A 145 -13.19 4.84 6.54
CA TYR A 145 -12.86 3.97 5.40
C TYR A 145 -11.35 3.89 5.17
N SER A 146 -10.64 5.02 5.16
CA SER A 146 -9.18 5.06 5.02
C SER A 146 -8.47 4.26 6.12
N VAL A 147 -8.90 4.42 7.39
CA VAL A 147 -8.35 3.66 8.53
C VAL A 147 -8.62 2.17 8.36
N ARG A 148 -9.84 1.78 7.96
CA ARG A 148 -10.19 0.38 7.71
C ARG A 148 -9.31 -0.22 6.61
N SER A 149 -9.12 0.49 5.50
CA SER A 149 -8.29 0.04 4.38
C SER A 149 -6.83 -0.14 4.81
N MET A 150 -6.29 0.79 5.58
CA MET A 150 -4.92 0.67 6.11
C MET A 150 -4.77 -0.52 7.06
N LYS A 151 -5.75 -0.78 7.95
CA LYS A 151 -5.77 -1.98 8.81
C LYS A 151 -5.83 -3.28 8.01
N LYS A 152 -6.65 -3.35 6.95
CA LYS A 152 -6.69 -4.52 6.06
C LYS A 152 -5.34 -4.79 5.40
N VAL A 153 -4.71 -3.74 4.87
CA VAL A 153 -3.39 -3.87 4.20
C VAL A 153 -2.29 -4.24 5.19
N ALA A 154 -2.33 -3.73 6.42
CA ALA A 154 -1.43 -4.16 7.49
C ALA A 154 -1.56 -5.67 7.75
N LYS A 155 -2.79 -6.17 7.92
CA LYS A 155 -3.06 -7.60 8.10
C LYS A 155 -2.61 -8.44 6.90
N LEU A 156 -2.90 -7.96 5.69
CA LEU A 156 -2.47 -8.63 4.46
C LEU A 156 -0.94 -8.74 4.39
N ALA A 157 -0.20 -7.65 4.64
CA ALA A 157 1.26 -7.68 4.57
C ALA A 157 1.87 -8.69 5.56
N LEU A 158 1.36 -8.71 6.80
CA LEU A 158 1.81 -9.67 7.83
C LEU A 158 1.45 -11.12 7.47
N TYR A 159 0.27 -11.36 6.90
CA TYR A 159 -0.11 -12.68 6.39
C TYR A 159 0.85 -13.13 5.29
N LEU A 160 1.15 -12.26 4.33
CA LEU A 160 2.08 -12.57 3.23
C LEU A 160 3.50 -12.85 3.74
N GLN A 161 3.96 -12.16 4.80
CA GLN A 161 5.22 -12.48 5.45
C GLN A 161 5.24 -13.93 5.97
N GLN A 162 4.16 -14.40 6.61
CA GLN A 162 4.05 -15.80 7.05
C GLN A 162 4.12 -16.75 5.86
N GLN A 163 3.43 -16.44 4.76
CA GLN A 163 3.44 -17.26 3.54
C GLN A 163 4.80 -17.30 2.84
N ILE A 164 5.62 -16.27 2.97
CA ILE A 164 6.98 -16.23 2.39
C ILE A 164 7.98 -16.99 3.27
N GLN A 165 7.74 -17.03 4.59
CA GLN A 165 8.61 -17.70 5.55
C GLN A 165 8.30 -19.19 5.72
N GLN A 166 7.09 -19.63 5.36
CA GLN A 166 6.70 -21.03 5.28
C GLN A 166 7.13 -21.58 3.91
N PRO A 167 8.07 -22.54 3.84
CA PRO A 167 8.51 -23.15 2.58
C PRO A 167 7.44 -24.04 1.94
#